data_AF-A0A6N3BIC2-F1
#
_entry.id   AF-A0A6N3BIC2-F1
#
_cell.length_a   1.000
_cell.length_b   1.000
_cell.length_c   1.000
_cell.angle_alpha   90.00
_cell.angle_beta   90.00
_cell.angle_gamma   90.00
#
_symmetry.space_group_name_H-M   'P 1'
#
loop_
_entity.id
_entity.type
_entity.pdbx_description
1 polymer ?
#
loop_
_entity_poly.entity_id
_entity_poly.type
_entity_poly.pdbx_seq_one_letter_code
_entity_poly.pdbx_strand_id
1 'polypeptide(L)'
;MYIRKELIETVEDVTGKTGETIEEGVQFAKEQAYLMSLKMQMKKETDQMIRDEREKLSDIEEELHLLFQDINAFSGEINEAAEGKMADKAIGELEKIKSKICIGQVLVKRALDSCKTYSWL
;
A
#
# COMPACT_ATOMS: atom_id res chain seq x y z
N MET A 1 46.52 -45.24 35.44
CA MET A 1 46.63 -44.21 34.38
C MET A 1 45.42 -44.10 33.46
N TYR A 2 44.50 -45.09 33.45
CA TYR A 2 43.32 -45.13 32.55
C TYR A 2 42.26 -44.05 32.85
N ILE A 3 41.88 -43.89 34.12
CA ILE A 3 40.78 -42.99 34.55
C ILE A 3 41.03 -41.53 34.17
N ARG A 4 42.30 -41.10 34.16
CA ARG A 4 42.67 -39.71 33.86
C ARG A 4 42.52 -39.35 32.38
N LYS A 5 42.62 -40.35 31.49
CA LYS A 5 42.53 -40.15 30.05
C LYS A 5 41.07 -40.06 29.60
N GLU A 6 40.22 -40.96 30.11
CA GLU A 6 38.76 -40.91 29.91
C GLU A 6 38.16 -39.59 30.43
N LEU A 7 38.64 -39.08 31.58
CA LEU A 7 38.13 -37.82 32.12
C LEU A 7 38.46 -36.61 31.23
N ILE A 8 39.64 -36.60 30.59
CA ILE A 8 40.07 -35.53 29.68
C ILE A 8 39.25 -35.58 28.39
N GLU A 9 39.10 -36.77 27.79
CA GLU A 9 38.29 -36.96 26.57
C GLU A 9 36.82 -36.57 26.79
N THR A 10 36.26 -36.85 27.98
CA THR A 10 34.89 -36.46 28.33
C THR A 10 34.74 -34.94 28.49
N VAL A 11 35.71 -34.26 29.11
CA VAL A 11 35.69 -32.80 29.26
C VAL A 11 35.83 -32.11 27.90
N GLU A 12 36.73 -32.60 27.04
CA GLU A 12 36.91 -32.09 25.68
C GLU A 12 35.62 -32.24 24.85
N ASP A 13 34.98 -33.41 24.87
CA ASP A 13 33.70 -33.67 24.18
C ASP A 13 32.56 -32.76 24.68
N VAL A 14 32.42 -32.58 26.00
CA VAL A 14 31.40 -31.69 26.57
C VAL A 14 31.68 -30.23 26.18
N THR A 15 32.92 -29.76 26.26
CA THR A 15 33.27 -28.39 25.86
C THR A 15 33.08 -28.14 24.36
N GLY A 16 33.41 -29.12 23.51
CA GLY A 16 33.17 -29.07 22.07
C GLY A 16 31.68 -28.91 21.73
N LYS A 17 30.84 -29.80 22.28
CA LYS A 17 29.37 -29.73 22.10
C LYS A 17 28.76 -28.42 22.64
N THR A 18 29.29 -27.92 23.75
CA THR A 18 28.84 -26.63 24.31
C THR A 18 29.21 -25.46 23.40
N GLY A 19 30.41 -25.49 22.81
CA GLY A 19 30.87 -24.51 21.82
C GLY A 19 30.01 -24.52 20.55
N GLU A 20 29.75 -25.70 19.98
CA GLU A 20 28.86 -25.88 18.82
C GLU A 20 27.45 -25.33 19.09
N THR A 21 26.89 -25.61 20.28
CA THR A 21 25.56 -25.10 20.67
C THR A 21 25.53 -23.57 20.78
N ILE A 22 26.62 -22.94 21.24
CA ILE A 22 26.74 -21.48 21.32
C ILE A 22 26.83 -20.88 19.91
N GLU A 23 27.62 -21.48 19.02
CA GLU A 23 27.74 -21.02 17.63
C GLU A 23 26.40 -21.10 16.89
N GLU A 24 25.66 -22.20 17.04
CA GLU A 24 24.31 -22.34 16.50
C GLU A 24 23.35 -21.29 17.06
N GLY A 25 23.39 -21.02 18.37
CA GLY A 25 22.56 -20.00 19.02
C GLY A 25 22.88 -18.58 18.52
N VAL A 26 24.16 -18.26 18.34
CA VAL A 26 24.60 -16.96 17.78
C VAL A 26 24.17 -16.83 16.32
N GLN A 27 24.31 -17.89 15.53
CA GLN A 27 23.89 -17.89 14.13
C GLN A 27 22.38 -17.72 13.99
N PHE A 28 21.60 -18.42 14.81
CA PHE A 28 20.15 -18.27 14.89
C PHE A 28 19.74 -16.83 15.26
N ALA A 29 20.42 -16.21 16.23
CA ALA A 29 20.14 -14.82 16.61
C ALA A 29 20.43 -13.84 15.47
N LYS A 30 21.51 -14.05 14.70
CA LYS A 30 21.82 -13.25 13.50
C LYS A 30 20.75 -13.40 12.43
N GLU A 31 20.29 -14.62 12.18
CA GLU A 31 19.23 -14.91 11.21
C GLU A 31 17.91 -14.24 11.62
N GLN A 32 17.53 -14.31 12.89
CA GLN A 32 16.37 -13.60 13.41
C GLN A 32 16.49 -12.09 13.23
N ALA A 33 17.62 -11.49 13.60
CA ALA A 33 17.84 -10.06 13.44
C ALA A 33 17.75 -9.63 11.96
N TYR A 34 18.34 -10.42 11.06
CA TYR A 34 18.26 -10.20 9.62
C TYR A 34 16.82 -10.27 9.11
N LEU A 35 16.07 -11.33 9.45
CA LEU A 35 14.67 -11.47 9.05
C LEU A 35 13.80 -10.31 9.57
N MET A 36 14.08 -9.83 10.78
CA MET A 36 13.36 -8.69 11.35
C MET A 36 13.66 -7.39 10.61
N SER A 37 14.92 -7.18 10.20
CA SER A 37 15.32 -6.04 9.37
C SER A 37 14.63 -6.08 7.99
N LEU A 38 14.59 -7.26 7.36
CA LEU A 38 13.95 -7.47 6.06
C LEU A 38 12.44 -7.21 6.15
N LYS A 39 11.77 -7.74 7.19
CA LYS A 39 10.36 -7.46 7.46
C LYS A 39 10.08 -5.96 7.57
N MET A 40 10.95 -5.22 8.26
CA MET A 40 10.78 -3.78 8.44
C MET A 40 11.00 -3.00 7.14
N GLN A 41 11.96 -3.42 6.31
CA GLN A 41 12.19 -2.84 4.98
C GLN A 41 10.98 -3.08 4.07
N MET A 42 10.49 -4.32 3.96
CA MET A 42 9.31 -4.65 3.17
C MET A 42 8.07 -3.86 3.62
N LYS A 43 7.91 -3.65 4.93
CA LYS A 43 6.84 -2.81 5.48
C LYS A 43 6.98 -1.37 4.97
N LYS A 44 8.17 -0.78 5.10
CA LYS A 44 8.42 0.60 4.67
C LYS A 44 8.14 0.79 3.17
N GLU A 45 8.58 -0.16 2.36
CA GLU A 45 8.32 -0.14 0.91
C GLU A 45 6.83 -0.23 0.60
N THR A 46 6.11 -1.17 1.23
CA THR A 46 4.66 -1.31 1.07
C THR A 46 3.91 -0.05 1.51
N ASP A 47 4.27 0.52 2.66
CA ASP A 47 3.67 1.75 3.19
C ASP A 47 3.91 2.92 2.22
N GLN A 48 5.09 3.01 1.62
CA GLN A 48 5.40 4.04 0.62
C GLN A 48 4.57 3.84 -0.65
N MET A 49 4.49 2.62 -1.18
CA MET A 49 3.67 2.32 -2.36
C MET A 49 2.20 2.69 -2.14
N ILE A 50 1.64 2.40 -0.96
CA ILE A 50 0.26 2.79 -0.61
C ILE A 50 0.10 4.31 -0.57
N ARG A 51 1.09 5.05 -0.05
CA ARG A 51 1.06 6.52 -0.03
C ARG A 51 1.11 7.10 -1.43
N ASP A 52 2.02 6.61 -2.27
CA ASP A 52 2.19 7.09 -3.64
C ASP A 52 0.91 6.84 -4.46
N GLU A 53 0.27 5.68 -4.29
CA GLU A 53 -0.98 5.38 -4.97
C GLU A 53 -2.14 6.26 -4.47
N ARG A 54 -2.18 6.52 -3.16
CA ARG A 54 -3.17 7.42 -2.56
C ARG A 54 -3.05 8.85 -3.08
N GLU A 55 -1.83 9.35 -3.26
CA GLU A 55 -1.56 10.67 -3.81
C GLU A 55 -2.13 10.78 -5.23
N LYS A 56 -1.77 9.84 -6.13
CA LYS A 56 -2.30 9.79 -7.50
C LYS A 56 -3.83 9.71 -7.54
N LEU A 57 -4.44 8.90 -6.68
CA LEU A 57 -5.90 8.81 -6.61
C LEU A 57 -6.54 10.11 -6.12
N SER A 58 -5.87 10.87 -5.26
CA SER A 58 -6.35 12.17 -4.78
C SER A 58 -6.32 13.20 -5.90
N ASP A 59 -5.26 13.21 -6.72
CA ASP A 59 -5.17 14.07 -7.91
C ASP A 59 -6.31 13.76 -8.90
N ILE A 60 -6.59 12.47 -9.14
CA ILE A 60 -7.69 12.04 -10.00
C ILE A 60 -9.05 12.46 -9.41
N GLU A 61 -9.24 12.38 -8.09
CA GLU A 61 -10.47 12.85 -7.43
C GLU A 61 -10.71 14.34 -7.69
N GLU A 62 -9.66 15.15 -7.59
CA GLU A 62 -9.70 16.59 -7.87
C GLU A 62 -10.00 16.88 -9.34
N GLU A 63 -9.32 16.21 -10.27
CA GLU A 63 -9.58 16.36 -11.72
C GLU A 63 -11.04 16.02 -12.08
N LEU A 64 -11.58 14.93 -11.52
CA LEU A 64 -12.99 14.57 -11.72
C LEU A 64 -13.94 15.60 -11.11
N HIS A 65 -13.58 16.22 -9.98
CA HIS A 65 -14.36 17.29 -9.38
C HIS A 65 -14.41 18.53 -10.27
N LEU A 66 -13.26 18.96 -10.79
CA LEU A 66 -13.18 20.09 -11.72
C LEU A 66 -13.96 19.83 -13.00
N LEU A 67 -13.80 18.66 -13.61
CA LEU A 67 -14.54 18.27 -14.81
C LEU A 67 -16.06 18.27 -14.59
N PHE A 68 -16.52 17.85 -13.40
CA PHE A 68 -17.93 17.90 -13.04
C PHE A 68 -18.44 19.35 -12.93
N GLN A 69 -17.65 20.26 -12.37
CA GLN A 69 -18.00 21.68 -12.29
C GLN A 69 -18.08 22.31 -13.69
N ASP A 70 -17.09 22.04 -14.55
CA ASP A 70 -17.06 22.56 -15.92
C ASP A 70 -18.29 22.12 -16.73
N ILE A 71 -18.69 20.85 -16.61
CA ILE A 71 -19.90 20.35 -17.28
C ILE A 71 -21.16 21.03 -16.77
N ASN A 72 -21.26 21.31 -15.46
CA ASN A 72 -22.42 22.01 -14.92
C ASN A 72 -22.47 23.47 -15.40
N ALA A 73 -21.32 24.16 -15.43
CA ALA A 73 -21.22 25.52 -15.97
C ALA A 73 -21.64 25.55 -17.44
N PHE A 74 -21.08 24.65 -18.27
CA PHE A 74 -21.40 24.57 -19.69
C PHE A 74 -22.87 24.18 -19.95
N SER A 75 -23.44 23.30 -19.13
CA SER A 75 -24.86 22.98 -19.19
C SER A 75 -25.73 24.20 -18.84
N GLY A 76 -25.31 25.02 -17.87
CA GLY A 76 -25.95 26.29 -17.53
C GLY A 76 -25.93 27.28 -18.70
N GLU A 77 -24.76 27.48 -19.32
CA GLU A 77 -24.61 28.36 -20.48
C GLU A 77 -25.50 27.94 -21.66
N ILE A 78 -25.60 26.64 -21.96
CA ILE A 78 -26.49 26.15 -23.03
C ILE A 78 -27.96 26.44 -22.69
N ASN A 79 -28.38 26.22 -21.45
CA ASN A 79 -29.75 26.50 -21.01
C ASN A 79 -30.10 28.00 -21.12
N GLU A 80 -29.13 28.88 -20.89
CA GLU A 80 -29.34 30.33 -20.99
C GLU A 80 -29.26 30.85 -22.44
N ALA A 81 -28.43 30.24 -23.29
CA ALA A 81 -28.11 30.78 -24.61
C ALA A 81 -28.86 30.09 -25.77
N ALA A 82 -29.41 28.89 -25.59
CA ALA A 82 -29.96 28.09 -26.68
C ALA A 82 -31.29 27.45 -26.33
N GLU A 83 -32.27 27.57 -27.23
CA GLU A 83 -33.57 26.90 -27.14
C GLU A 83 -33.78 25.89 -28.28
N GLY A 84 -34.58 24.86 -27.99
CA GLY A 84 -35.05 23.89 -28.97
C GLY A 84 -34.27 22.57 -29.00
N LYS A 85 -34.68 21.67 -29.90
CA LYS A 85 -34.31 20.24 -29.87
C LYS A 85 -32.81 19.94 -29.90
N MET A 86 -31.98 20.84 -30.46
CA MET A 86 -30.52 20.66 -30.45
C MET A 86 -29.92 20.96 -29.07
N ALA A 87 -30.40 22.00 -28.38
CA ALA A 87 -30.00 22.31 -27.02
C ALA A 87 -30.40 21.19 -26.07
N ASP A 88 -31.65 20.69 -26.17
CA ASP A 88 -32.14 19.56 -25.38
C ASP A 88 -31.27 18.31 -25.56
N LYS A 89 -30.86 18.02 -26.81
CA LYS A 89 -29.98 16.89 -27.10
C LYS A 89 -28.59 17.08 -26.51
N ALA A 90 -28.03 18.29 -26.60
CA ALA A 90 -26.72 18.60 -26.03
C ALA A 90 -26.72 18.45 -24.50
N ILE A 91 -27.72 19.01 -23.82
CA ILE A 91 -27.91 18.84 -22.37
C ILE A 91 -28.07 17.36 -22.01
N GLY A 92 -28.86 16.61 -22.79
CA GLY A 92 -29.04 15.17 -22.58
C GLY A 92 -27.73 14.37 -22.69
N GLU A 93 -26.82 14.72 -23.60
CA GLU A 93 -25.49 14.10 -23.67
C GLU A 93 -24.58 14.54 -22.52
N LEU A 94 -24.63 15.82 -22.11
CA LEU A 94 -23.87 16.32 -20.96
C LEU A 94 -24.28 15.62 -19.65
N GLU A 95 -25.58 15.40 -19.43
CA GLU A 95 -26.08 14.66 -18.28
C GLU A 95 -25.62 13.19 -18.27
N LYS A 96 -25.49 12.55 -19.44
CA LYS A 96 -24.89 11.20 -19.53
C LYS A 96 -23.41 11.22 -19.14
N ILE A 97 -22.65 12.21 -19.60
CA ILE A 97 -21.22 12.34 -19.25
C ILE A 97 -21.08 12.60 -17.75
N LYS A 98 -21.87 13.54 -17.21
CA LYS A 98 -21.94 13.86 -15.78
C LYS A 98 -22.23 12.62 -14.92
N SER A 99 -23.18 11.79 -15.32
CA SER A 99 -23.48 10.52 -14.64
C SER A 99 -22.26 9.58 -14.59
N LYS A 100 -21.50 9.47 -15.69
CA LYS A 100 -20.25 8.67 -15.70
C LYS A 100 -19.18 9.25 -14.79
N ILE A 101 -19.05 10.57 -14.72
CA ILE A 101 -18.11 11.24 -13.80
C ILE A 101 -18.48 10.96 -12.35
N CYS A 102 -19.76 11.03 -11.99
CA CYS A 102 -20.23 10.66 -10.65
C CYS A 102 -19.85 9.22 -10.29
N ILE A 103 -20.01 8.27 -11.22
CA ILE A 103 -19.58 6.88 -11.02
C ILE A 103 -18.06 6.84 -10.79
N GLY A 104 -17.28 7.56 -11.61
CA GLY A 104 -15.84 7.69 -11.45
C GLY A 104 -15.45 8.21 -10.05
N GLN A 105 -16.07 9.29 -9.59
CA GLN A 105 -15.83 9.87 -8.25
C GLN A 105 -16.13 8.86 -7.14
N VAL A 106 -17.22 8.10 -7.25
CA VAL A 106 -17.54 7.05 -6.26
C VAL A 106 -16.49 5.93 -6.26
N LEU A 107 -16.00 5.52 -7.43
CA LEU A 107 -14.97 4.48 -7.55
C LEU A 107 -13.63 4.96 -6.99
N VAL A 108 -13.19 6.17 -7.33
CA VAL A 108 -11.95 6.77 -6.83
C VAL A 108 -12.00 6.93 -5.32
N LYS A 109 -13.11 7.45 -4.79
CA LYS A 109 -13.31 7.56 -3.34
C LYS A 109 -13.21 6.21 -2.63
N ARG A 110 -13.82 5.16 -3.18
CA ARG A 110 -13.67 3.79 -2.64
C ARG A 110 -12.22 3.30 -2.69
N ALA A 111 -11.49 3.61 -3.76
CA ALA A 111 -10.08 3.25 -3.89
C ALA A 111 -9.23 3.99 -2.84
N LEU A 112 -9.46 5.29 -2.65
CA LEU A 112 -8.82 6.10 -1.58
C LEU A 112 -9.11 5.54 -0.19
N ASP A 113 -10.37 5.20 0.09
CA ASP A 113 -10.78 4.57 1.36
C ASP A 113 -10.12 3.20 1.58
N SER A 114 -9.69 2.52 0.51
CA SER A 114 -8.97 1.26 0.60
C SER A 114 -7.46 1.42 0.82
N CYS A 115 -6.89 2.60 0.57
CA CYS A 115 -5.46 2.91 0.76
C CYS A 115 -5.12 3.10 2.25
N LYS A 116 -5.18 2.00 3.00
CA LYS A 116 -4.93 1.94 4.44
C LYS A 116 -3.61 1.26 4.74
N THR A 117 -2.79 1.93 5.53
CA THR A 117 -1.64 1.32 6.20
C THR A 117 -2.06 0.92 7.61
N TYR A 118 -1.80 -0.33 8.00
CA TYR A 118 -2.09 -0.81 9.35
C TYR A 118 -0.84 -0.70 10.23
N SER A 119 -0.97 -0.11 11.41
CA SER A 119 0.07 -0.22 12.42
C SER A 119 -0.07 -1.55 13.13
N TRP A 120 0.89 -2.44 12.95
CA TRP A 120 1.03 -3.68 13.73
C TRP A 120 1.86 -3.46 15.01
N LEU A 121 1.72 -2.29 15.62
CA LEU A 121 2.29 -2.00 16.95
C LEU A 121 1.32 -2.48 18.02
#